data_AF-A0A7T8GTM3-F1
#
_entry.id   AF-A0A7T8GTM3-F1
#
_cell.length_a   1.000
_cell.length_b   1.000
_cell.length_c   1.000
_cell.angle_alpha   90.00
_cell.angle_beta   90.00
_cell.angle_gamma   90.00
#
_symmetry.space_group_name_H-M   'P 1'
#
loop_
_entity.id
_entity.type
_entity.pdbx_description
1 polymer ?
#
loop_
_entity_poly.entity_id
_entity_poly.type
_entity_poly.pdbx_seq_one_letter_code
_entity_poly.pdbx_strand_id
1 'polypeptide(L)' 'MSTVPEVLVARHCGIRVFSFSLITNECILKEESDDFPNHKEVLQTANKMRNVLRDFVRKIVHEISD' A
#
# COMPACT_ATOMS: atom_id res chain seq x y z
N MET A 1 6.89 5.43 -2.07
CA MET A 1 8.37 5.44 -1.94
C MET A 1 8.73 4.88 -0.56
N SER A 2 8.65 3.57 -0.38
CA SER A 2 8.79 2.88 0.91
C SER A 2 8.95 1.37 0.71
N THR A 3 8.87 0.59 1.78
CA THR A 3 8.54 -0.85 1.82
C THR A 3 9.71 -1.79 1.51
N VAL A 4 10.40 -1.60 0.38
CA VAL A 4 11.47 -2.53 -0.05
C VAL A 4 12.60 -2.67 0.98
N PRO A 5 13.13 -1.58 1.58
CA PRO A 5 14.18 -1.70 2.59
C PRO A 5 13.76 -2.53 3.81
N GLU A 6 12.54 -2.36 4.30
CA GLU A 6 12.01 -3.09 5.45
C GLU A 6 11.84 -4.58 5.14
N VAL A 7 11.31 -4.90 3.96
CA VAL A 7 11.16 -6.30 3.49
C VAL A 7 12.52 -6.98 3.39
N LEU A 8 13.54 -6.30 2.85
CA LEU A 8 14.88 -6.86 2.71
C LEU A 8 15.46 -7.27 4.07
N VAL A 9 15.38 -6.40 5.07
CA VAL A 9 15.86 -6.69 6.43
C VAL A 9 15.06 -7.81 7.09
N ALA A 10 13.73 -7.81 6.97
CA ALA A 10 12.88 -8.86 7.53
C ALA A 10 13.22 -10.25 6.94
N ARG A 11 13.42 -10.33 5.62
CA ARG A 11 13.82 -11.57 4.94
C ARG A 11 15.23 -12.00 5.31
N HIS A 12 16.16 -11.07 5.48
CA HIS A 12 17.52 -11.36 5.94
C HIS A 12 17.52 -12.06 7.32
N CYS A 13 16.61 -11.68 8.21
CA CYS A 13 16.43 -12.29 9.53
C CYS A 13 15.45 -13.48 9.55
N GLY A 14 15.04 -14.02 8.40
CA GLY A 14 14.17 -15.20 8.32
C GLY A 14 12.68 -14.96 8.57
N ILE A 15 12.22 -13.71 8.67
CA ILE A 15 10.81 -13.38 8.91
C ILE A 15 10.00 -13.63 7.63
N ARG A 16 8.84 -14.29 7.75
CA ARG A 16 7.86 -14.41 6.65
C ARG A 16 7.17 -13.06 6.47
N VAL A 17 7.12 -12.57 5.23
CA VAL A 17 6.62 -11.22 4.93
C VAL A 17 5.39 -11.30 4.03
N PHE A 18 4.37 -10.52 4.36
CA PHE A 18 3.23 -10.21 3.50
C PHE A 18 3.15 -8.68 3.34
N SER A 19 3.03 -8.19 2.10
CA SER A 19 2.93 -6.76 1.80
C SER A 19 1.90 -6.51 0.71
N PHE A 20 1.18 -5.40 0.80
CA PHE A 20 0.23 -4.96 -0.21
C PHE A 20 0.31 -3.44 -0.38
N SER A 21 -0.17 -2.93 -1.52
CA SER A 21 -0.26 -1.49 -1.78
C SER A 21 -1.71 -1.09 -1.99
N LEU A 22 -2.11 0.04 -1.42
CA LEU A 22 -3.32 0.73 -1.84
C LEU A 22 -2.98 1.55 -3.08
N ILE A 23 -3.69 1.31 -4.19
CA ILE A 23 -3.58 2.15 -5.38
C ILE A 23 -4.28 3.47 -5.07
N THR A 24 -3.49 4.54 -4.90
CA THR A 24 -3.98 5.85 -4.47
C THR A 24 -4.19 6.83 -5.62
N ASN A 25 -3.59 6.56 -6.77
CA ASN A 25 -3.67 7.32 -8.01
C ASN A 25 -3.25 6.42 -9.19
N GLU A 26 -3.60 6.81 -10.40
CA GLU A 26 -3.06 6.22 -11.63
C GLU A 26 -1.77 6.94 -12.04
N CYS A 27 -0.85 6.23 -12.70
CA CYS A 27 0.36 6.85 -13.24
C CYS A 27 0.03 7.57 -14.54
N ILE A 28 0.46 8.82 -14.66
CA ILE A 28 0.37 9.58 -15.91
C ILE A 28 1.48 9.09 -16.85
N LEU A 29 1.09 8.53 -18.00
CA LEU A 29 2.02 7.95 -18.98
C LEU A 29 2.29 8.85 -20.19
N LYS A 30 1.46 9.88 -20.40
CA LYS A 30 1.59 10.81 -21.52
C LYS A 30 2.37 12.05 -21.07
N GLU A 31 3.41 12.40 -21.80
CA GLU A 31 4.22 13.60 -21.52
C GLU A 31 3.43 14.90 -21.68
N GLU A 32 2.38 14.92 -22.52
CA GLU A 32 1.53 16.10 -22.78
C GLU A 32 0.30 16.22 -21.85
N SER A 33 0.29 15.52 -20.73
CA SER A 33 -0.81 15.63 -19.76
C SER A 33 -0.58 16.78 -18.79
N ASP A 34 -1.61 17.60 -18.57
CA ASP A 34 -1.64 18.62 -17.51
C ASP A 34 -1.91 18.02 -16.11
N ASP A 35 -2.15 16.70 -16.03
CA ASP A 35 -2.39 16.03 -14.76
C ASP A 35 -1.06 15.78 -14.04
N PHE A 36 -1.05 15.99 -12.73
CA PHE A 36 0.11 15.73 -11.88
C PHE A 36 -0.29 14.97 -10.60
N PRO A 37 0.53 14.01 -10.15
CA PRO A 37 0.27 13.32 -8.90
C PRO A 37 0.33 14.32 -7.74
N ASN A 38 -0.68 14.30 -6.88
CA ASN A 38 -0.77 15.21 -5.74
C ASN A 38 -1.01 14.45 -4.43
N HIS A 39 -0.38 14.90 -3.35
CA HIS A 39 -0.48 14.20 -2.07
C HIS A 39 -1.88 14.30 -1.44
N LYS A 40 -2.66 15.33 -1.78
CA LYS A 40 -4.00 15.53 -1.23
C LYS A 40 -4.96 14.42 -1.68
N GLU A 41 -4.94 14.06 -2.96
CA GLU A 41 -5.70 12.96 -3.54
C GLU A 41 -5.28 11.63 -2.94
N VAL A 42 -3.97 11.41 -2.77
CA VAL A 42 -3.44 10.21 -2.10
C VAL A 42 -4.07 10.05 -0.70
N LEU A 43 -4.10 11.13 0.09
CA LEU A 43 -4.71 11.13 1.41
C LEU A 43 -6.24 10.94 1.36
N GLN A 44 -6.92 11.52 0.37
CA GLN A 44 -8.35 11.34 0.19
C GLN A 44 -8.70 9.88 -0.10
N THR A 45 -7.99 9.23 -1.01
CA THR A 45 -8.16 7.81 -1.33
C THR A 45 -7.85 6.92 -0.12
N ALA A 46 -6.77 7.20 0.60
CA ALA A 46 -6.42 6.48 1.83
C ALA A 46 -7.53 6.57 2.89
N ASN A 47 -8.07 7.77 3.12
CA ASN A 47 -9.15 7.99 4.07
C ASN A 47 -10.46 7.29 3.65
N LYS A 48 -10.79 7.33 2.35
CA LYS A 48 -11.96 6.64 1.80
C LYS A 48 -11.87 5.12 2.00
N MET A 49 -10.68 4.54 1.88
CA MET A 49 -10.46 3.10 1.97
C MET A 49 -10.20 2.59 3.40
N ARG A 50 -10.20 3.48 4.39
CA ARG A 50 -9.82 3.17 5.79
C ARG A 50 -10.52 1.94 6.38
N ASN A 51 -11.84 1.86 6.26
CA ASN A 51 -12.61 0.75 6.83
C ASN A 51 -12.35 -0.57 6.10
N VAL A 52 -12.22 -0.51 4.76
CA VAL A 52 -11.90 -1.68 3.94
C VAL A 52 -10.53 -2.23 4.29
N LEU A 53 -9.52 -1.36 4.41
CA LEU A 53 -8.16 -1.74 4.81
C LEU A 53 -8.14 -2.36 6.21
N ARG A 54 -8.85 -1.76 7.16
CA ARG A 54 -8.96 -2.29 8.53
C ARG A 54 -9.53 -3.71 8.51
N ASP A 55 -10.64 -3.90 7.80
CA ASP A 55 -11.33 -5.19 7.78
C ASP A 55 -10.53 -6.25 7.00
N PHE A 56 -9.83 -5.84 5.94
CA PHE A 56 -8.90 -6.68 5.20
C PHE A 56 -7.75 -7.17 6.08
N VAL A 57 -7.03 -6.26 6.74
CA VAL A 57 -5.91 -6.62 7.63
C VAL A 57 -6.40 -7.48 8.79
N ARG A 58 -7.57 -7.17 9.38
CA ARG A 58 -8.17 -8.01 10.43
C ARG A 58 -8.36 -9.45 9.96
N LYS A 59 -8.92 -9.65 8.75
CA LYS A 59 -9.09 -11.00 8.18
C LYS A 59 -7.75 -11.68 7.92
N ILE A 60 -6.79 -10.98 7.31
CA ILE A 60 -5.45 -11.54 7.07
C ILE A 60 -4.80 -12.02 8.36
N VAL A 61 -4.89 -11.26 9.45
CA VAL A 61 -4.31 -11.66 10.75
C VAL A 61 -4.96 -12.95 11.28
N HIS A 62 -6.27 -13.13 11.11
CA HIS A 62 -6.94 -14.38 11.48
C HIS A 62 -6.42 -15.55 10.62
N GLU A 63 -6.35 -15.39 9.30
CA GLU A 63 -5.94 -16.47 8.38
C GLU A 63 -4.47 -16.90 8.52
N ILE A 64 -3.58 -16.04 9.05
CA ILE A 64 -2.16 -16.36 9.24
C ILE A 64 -1.81 -16.87 10.64
N SER A 65 -2.74 -16.81 11.58
CA SER A 65 -2.51 -17.19 12.99
C SER A 65 -2.91 -18.63 13.30
N ASP A 66 -3.47 -19.35 12.32
CA ASP A 66 -3.73 -20.80 12.33
C ASP A 66 -2.64 -21.55 11.55
#